data_AF-A0A1G0MQ97-F1
#
_entry.id   AF-A0A1G0MQ97-F1
#
_cell.length_a   1.000
_cell.length_b   1.000
_cell.length_c   1.000
_cell.angle_alpha   90.00
_cell.angle_beta   90.00
_cell.angle_gamma   90.00
#
_symmetry.space_group_name_H-M   'P 1'
#
loop_
_entity.id
_entity.type
_entity.pdbx_description
1 polymer ?
#
loop_
_entity_poly.entity_id
_entity_poly.type
_entity_poly.pdbx_seq_one_letter_code
_entity_poly.pdbx_strand_id
1 'polypeptide(L)'
;MRTILFTAVAIVISSSIVFAADVMELPTTKNSVTFPHKRHQLKLADCTKCHESSKGGKIANLGKEWAHKHCRECHHELKKGPQACRDCHKKIATKK
;
A
#
# COMPACT_ATOMS: atom_id res chain seq x y z
N MET A 1 53.58 -20.32 20.48
CA MET A 1 53.55 -20.06 19.02
C MET A 1 52.33 -20.74 18.42
N ARG A 2 51.43 -19.93 17.86
CA ARG A 2 50.47 -20.19 16.75
C ARG A 2 49.96 -21.62 16.53
N THR A 3 48.67 -21.83 16.82
CA THR A 3 47.74 -22.56 15.95
C THR A 3 46.37 -21.88 15.97
N ILE A 4 45.71 -21.94 14.82
CA ILE A 4 44.53 -21.20 14.35
C ILE A 4 43.27 -22.01 14.67
N LEU A 5 42.15 -21.39 15.07
CA LEU A 5 40.76 -21.86 14.83
C LEU A 5 39.76 -20.71 15.09
N PHE A 6 39.21 -20.08 14.05
CA PHE A 6 37.96 -20.42 13.33
C PHE A 6 36.67 -19.87 14.00
N THR A 7 36.18 -18.76 13.43
CA THR A 7 34.77 -18.48 13.05
C THR A 7 33.63 -18.64 14.06
N ALA A 8 32.91 -17.53 14.34
CA ALA A 8 31.44 -17.50 14.23
C ALA A 8 30.92 -16.06 14.13
N VAL A 9 30.29 -15.79 12.99
CA VAL A 9 29.56 -14.59 12.59
C VAL A 9 28.36 -14.33 13.50
N ALA A 10 28.12 -13.07 13.85
CA ALA A 10 26.78 -12.58 14.20
C ALA A 10 26.54 -11.22 13.56
N ILE A 11 26.55 -11.19 12.22
CA ILE A 11 25.98 -10.09 11.46
C ILE A 11 24.47 -10.18 11.66
N VAL A 12 23.94 -9.32 12.54
CA VAL A 12 22.50 -9.14 12.73
C VAL A 12 21.98 -8.46 11.46
N ILE A 13 21.61 -9.25 10.46
CA ILE A 13 20.89 -8.76 9.30
C ILE A 13 19.48 -8.45 9.78
N SER A 14 19.24 -7.21 10.19
CA SER A 14 17.89 -6.71 10.43
C SER A 14 17.19 -6.57 9.08
N SER A 15 16.69 -7.68 8.56
CA SER A 15 15.79 -7.70 7.42
C SER A 15 14.50 -7.01 7.82
N SER A 16 14.38 -5.73 7.48
CA SER A 16 13.14 -4.97 7.66
C SER A 16 12.04 -5.63 6.84
N ILE A 17 11.21 -6.43 7.50
CA ILE A 17 10.03 -7.03 6.92
C ILE A 17 9.05 -5.88 6.67
N VAL A 18 8.97 -5.40 5.41
CA VAL A 18 8.01 -4.37 5.01
C VAL A 18 6.64 -5.01 4.96
N PHE A 19 5.95 -5.04 6.10
CA PHE A 19 4.53 -5.40 6.14
C PHE A 19 3.70 -4.26 5.54
N ALA A 20 2.86 -4.57 4.55
CA ALA A 20 1.90 -3.61 4.03
C ALA A 20 0.85 -3.32 5.12
N ALA A 21 0.57 -2.04 5.39
CA ALA A 21 -0.39 -1.65 6.41
C ALA A 21 -1.84 -2.02 6.01
N ASP A 22 -2.65 -2.45 6.98
CA ASP A 22 -4.05 -2.86 6.78
C ASP A 22 -4.94 -1.73 6.25
N VAL A 23 -4.67 -0.51 6.72
CA VAL A 23 -5.29 0.74 6.28
C VAL A 23 -4.19 1.76 6.08
N MET A 24 -4.20 2.44 4.94
CA MET A 24 -3.22 3.45 4.58
C MET A 24 -3.91 4.80 4.41
N GLU A 25 -3.28 5.87 4.85
CA GLU A 25 -3.69 7.22 4.47
C GLU A 25 -2.83 7.69 3.29
N LEU A 26 -3.48 8.01 2.19
CA LEU A 26 -2.83 8.57 1.01
C LEU A 26 -2.93 10.09 1.10
N PRO A 27 -1.83 10.79 1.44
CA PRO A 27 -1.85 12.25 1.51
C PRO A 27 -2.11 12.83 0.12
N THR A 28 -2.94 13.87 0.06
CA THR A 28 -3.23 14.57 -1.20
C THR A 28 -3.24 16.07 -0.95
N THR A 29 -3.24 16.87 -2.01
CA THR A 29 -3.39 18.34 -1.92
C THR A 29 -4.79 18.79 -1.49
N LYS A 30 -5.79 17.89 -1.50
CA LYS A 30 -7.15 18.15 -1.02
C LYS A 30 -7.29 17.61 0.41
N ASN A 31 -8.10 16.57 0.57
CA ASN A 31 -8.18 15.77 1.78
C ASN A 31 -7.49 14.43 1.52
N SER A 32 -6.80 13.91 2.53
CA SER A 32 -6.23 12.57 2.49
C SER A 32 -7.30 11.52 2.18
N VAL A 33 -6.90 10.48 1.46
CA VAL A 33 -7.78 9.35 1.12
C VAL A 33 -7.42 8.17 2.00
N THR A 34 -8.36 7.72 2.82
CA THR A 34 -8.20 6.49 3.59
C THR A 34 -8.41 5.28 2.68
N PHE A 35 -7.35 4.49 2.48
CA PHE A 35 -7.35 3.30 1.66
C PHE A 35 -7.28 2.03 2.54
N PRO A 36 -8.37 1.26 2.65
CA PRO A 36 -8.39 0.01 3.42
C PRO A 36 -7.82 -1.14 2.58
N HIS A 37 -6.48 -1.22 2.52
CA HIS A 37 -5.75 -2.19 1.71
C HIS A 37 -6.15 -3.64 1.98
N LYS A 38 -6.27 -4.03 3.26
CA LYS A 38 -6.69 -5.40 3.66
C LYS A 38 -8.05 -5.79 3.09
N ARG A 39 -8.99 -4.84 3.02
CA ARG A 39 -10.32 -5.11 2.46
C ARG A 39 -10.24 -5.40 0.96
N HIS A 40 -9.38 -4.71 0.24
CA HIS A 40 -9.17 -4.96 -1.19
C HIS A 40 -8.48 -6.30 -1.40
N GLN A 41 -7.44 -6.59 -0.60
CA GLN A 41 -6.76 -7.89 -0.63
C GLN A 41 -7.73 -9.06 -0.41
N LEU A 42 -8.60 -8.97 0.59
CA LEU A 42 -9.57 -10.04 0.89
C LEU A 42 -10.65 -10.20 -0.19
N LYS A 43 -11.05 -9.10 -0.86
CA LYS A 43 -12.12 -9.14 -1.87
C LYS A 43 -11.64 -9.50 -3.26
N LEU A 44 -10.42 -9.09 -3.62
CA LEU A 44 -9.87 -9.28 -4.96
C LEU A 44 -8.97 -10.51 -5.02
N ALA A 45 -8.25 -10.83 -3.94
CA ALA A 45 -7.26 -11.92 -3.87
C ALA A 45 -6.21 -11.90 -5.00
N ASP A 46 -6.06 -10.78 -5.72
CA ASP A 46 -5.14 -10.59 -6.84
C ASP A 46 -4.37 -9.28 -6.65
N CYS A 47 -3.13 -9.43 -6.20
CA CYS A 47 -2.22 -8.31 -5.96
C CYS A 47 -1.86 -7.57 -7.26
N THR A 48 -1.90 -8.26 -8.40
CA THR A 48 -1.45 -7.72 -9.69
C THR A 48 -2.44 -6.72 -10.31
N LYS A 49 -3.65 -6.63 -9.74
CA LYS A 49 -4.62 -5.58 -10.07
C LYS A 49 -4.14 -4.17 -9.71
N CYS A 50 -3.17 -4.06 -8.80
CA CYS A 50 -2.62 -2.77 -8.38
C CYS A 50 -1.10 -2.74 -8.40
N HIS A 51 -0.43 -3.86 -8.11
CA HIS A 51 1.01 -3.96 -8.09
C HIS A 51 1.55 -4.60 -9.37
N GLU A 52 2.80 -4.32 -9.69
CA GLU A 52 3.49 -4.94 -10.83
C GLU A 52 3.77 -6.44 -10.60
N SER A 53 3.76 -6.90 -9.34
CA SER A 53 4.00 -8.31 -8.99
C SER A 53 3.10 -8.80 -7.85
N SER A 54 2.95 -10.11 -7.76
CA SER A 54 2.21 -10.79 -6.68
C SER A 54 2.82 -10.58 -5.29
N LYS A 55 4.10 -10.20 -5.22
CA LYS A 55 4.81 -9.87 -3.97
C LYS A 55 4.38 -8.52 -3.39
N GLY A 56 3.59 -7.74 -4.13
CA GLY A 56 3.25 -6.38 -3.75
C GLY A 56 4.42 -5.42 -3.90
N GLY A 57 4.42 -4.35 -3.12
CA GLY A 57 5.50 -3.35 -3.09
C GLY A 57 4.99 -1.92 -3.24
N LYS A 58 5.92 -0.95 -3.26
CA LYS A 58 5.56 0.44 -3.54
C LYS A 58 5.16 0.57 -5.00
N ILE A 59 4.07 1.29 -5.27
CA ILE A 59 3.66 1.64 -6.63
C ILE A 59 4.42 2.92 -6.98
N ALA A 60 5.38 2.83 -7.90
CA ALA A 60 6.30 3.93 -8.22
C ALA A 60 5.58 5.21 -8.66
N ASN A 61 4.51 5.05 -9.44
CA ASN A 61 3.74 6.16 -10.01
C ASN A 61 2.45 6.46 -9.23
N LEU A 62 2.41 6.10 -7.94
CA LEU A 62 1.23 6.37 -7.11
C LEU A 62 1.01 7.89 -6.97
N GLY A 63 0.00 8.39 -7.66
CA GLY A 63 -0.36 9.80 -7.68
C GLY A 63 -1.79 10.01 -8.20
N LYS A 64 -2.21 11.26 -8.37
CA LYS A 64 -3.58 11.64 -8.77
C LYS A 64 -4.06 10.86 -10.00
N GLU A 65 -3.27 10.85 -11.05
CA GLU A 65 -3.63 10.25 -12.34
C GLU A 65 -3.72 8.74 -12.22
N TRP A 66 -2.72 8.10 -11.61
CA TRP A 66 -2.72 6.67 -11.39
C TRP A 66 -3.91 6.24 -10.51
N ALA A 67 -4.21 6.97 -9.44
CA ALA A 67 -5.30 6.63 -8.52
C ALA A 67 -6.68 6.85 -9.14
N HIS A 68 -6.90 7.95 -9.86
CA HIS A 68 -8.17 8.18 -10.57
C HIS A 68 -8.37 7.23 -11.74
N LYS A 69 -7.29 6.72 -12.33
CA LYS A 69 -7.37 5.63 -13.30
C LYS A 69 -7.73 4.33 -12.57
N HIS A 70 -6.81 3.77 -11.78
CA HIS A 70 -6.97 2.42 -11.24
C HIS A 70 -8.04 2.29 -10.15
N CYS A 71 -8.14 3.22 -9.20
CA CYS A 71 -9.11 3.09 -8.12
C CYS A 71 -10.53 3.38 -8.61
N ARG A 72 -10.72 4.51 -9.30
CA ARG A 72 -12.07 4.94 -9.72
C ARG A 72 -12.59 4.12 -10.89
N GLU A 73 -11.78 3.77 -11.88
CA GLU A 73 -12.23 2.93 -13.00
C GLU A 73 -12.67 1.56 -12.49
N CYS A 74 -11.88 0.90 -11.63
CA CYS A 74 -12.28 -0.39 -11.05
C CYS A 74 -13.61 -0.29 -10.28
N HIS A 75 -13.80 0.75 -9.45
CA HIS A 75 -15.07 0.96 -8.75
C HIS A 75 -16.24 1.28 -9.70
N HIS A 76 -15.96 1.92 -10.83
CA HIS A 76 -16.94 2.22 -11.87
C HIS A 76 -17.36 0.95 -12.62
N GLU A 77 -16.40 0.17 -13.11
CA GLU A 77 -16.62 -1.08 -13.83
C GLU A 77 -17.38 -2.10 -12.98
N LEU A 78 -16.95 -2.28 -11.72
CA LEU A 78 -17.59 -3.21 -10.80
C LEU A 78 -18.87 -2.66 -10.16
N LYS A 79 -19.22 -1.39 -10.43
CA LYS A 79 -20.33 -0.65 -9.80
C LYS A 79 -20.33 -0.80 -8.27
N LYS A 80 -19.14 -0.83 -7.67
CA LYS A 80 -18.92 -1.09 -6.24
C LYS A 80 -17.82 -0.18 -5.73
N GLY A 81 -18.05 0.44 -4.57
CA GLY A 81 -17.09 1.35 -3.95
C GLY A 81 -17.34 2.82 -4.32
N PRO A 82 -16.55 3.74 -3.74
CA PRO A 82 -16.70 5.17 -3.93
C PRO A 82 -16.35 5.59 -5.37
N GLN A 83 -17.21 6.42 -5.98
CA GLN A 83 -17.05 6.93 -7.35
C GLN A 83 -17.05 8.46 -7.42
N ALA A 84 -17.63 9.15 -6.43
CA ALA A 84 -17.63 10.59 -6.36
C ALA A 84 -16.41 11.13 -5.58
N CYS A 85 -16.00 12.36 -5.90
CA CYS A 85 -14.81 12.99 -5.33
C CYS A 85 -14.81 12.97 -3.79
N ARG A 86 -15.95 13.28 -3.17
CA ARG A 86 -16.11 13.38 -1.70
C ARG A 86 -16.17 12.03 -0.99
N ASP A 87 -16.45 10.95 -1.73
CA ASP A 87 -16.53 9.61 -1.15
C ASP A 87 -15.12 9.04 -0.90
N CYS A 88 -14.13 9.48 -1.70
CA CYS A 88 -12.71 9.19 -1.49
C CYS A 88 -12.01 10.29 -0.68
N HIS A 89 -12.13 11.56 -1.10
CA HIS A 89 -11.48 12.70 -0.45
C HIS A 89 -12.33 13.26 0.70
N LYS A 90 -12.66 12.41 1.65
CA LYS A 90 -13.46 12.80 2.81
C LYS A 90 -12.62 13.72 3.68
N LYS A 91 -13.17 14.88 4.05
CA LYS A 91 -12.55 15.75 5.04
C LYS A 91 -12.51 14.96 6.35
N ILE A 92 -11.33 14.50 6.75
CA ILE A 92 -11.13 13.92 8.07
C ILE A 92 -11.34 15.10 9.01
N ALA A 93 -12.43 15.10 9.78
CA ALA A 93 -12.60 16.07 10.85
C ALA A 93 -11.45 15.79 11.83
N THR A 94 -10.43 16.65 11.81
CA THR A 94 -9.41 16.67 12.84
C THR A 94 -10.15 16.80 14.15
N LYS A 95 -10.18 15.73 14.96
CA LYS A 95 -10.53 15.85 16.36
C LYS A 95 -9.48 16.80 16.93
N LYS A 96 -9.92 18.02 17.21
CA LYS A 96 -9.19 18.99 18.04
C LYS A 96 -8.98 18.41 19.43
#